data_AF-A0A011NGM0-F1
#
_entry.id   AF-A0A011NGM0-F1
#
_cell.length_a   1.000
_cell.length_b   1.000
_cell.length_c   1.000
_cell.angle_alpha   90.00
_cell.angle_beta   90.00
_cell.angle_gamma   90.00
#
_symmetry.space_group_name_H-M   'P 1'
#
loop_
_entity.id
_entity.type
_entity.pdbx_description
1 polymer ?
#
loop_
_entity_poly.entity_id
_entity_poly.type
_entity_poly.pdbx_seq_one_letter_code
_entity_poly.pdbx_strand_id
1 'polypeptide(L)' 'MRGNFGAIALILIGALALAINLGLLQVDFARLLSTWWPLLLILLGIGMFLAPGTGDRGRGQR' A
#
# COMPACT_ATOMS: atom_id res chain seq x y z
N MET A 1 6.81 24.09 -12.49
CA MET A 1 5.33 24.05 -12.38
C MET A 1 4.99 23.32 -11.08
N ARG A 2 4.86 24.05 -9.97
CA ARG A 2 4.68 23.46 -8.63
C ARG A 2 3.20 23.12 -8.42
N GLY A 3 2.89 21.83 -8.48
CA GLY A 3 2.08 21.20 -7.42
C GLY A 3 0.57 21.37 -7.43
N ASN A 4 -0.12 21.39 -8.58
CA ASN A 4 -1.57 21.15 -8.58
C ASN A 4 -1.95 19.66 -8.59
N PHE A 5 -0.95 18.77 -8.51
CA PHE A 5 -1.16 17.32 -8.49
C PHE A 5 -2.06 16.89 -7.33
N GLY A 6 -1.92 17.50 -6.15
CA GLY A 6 -2.79 17.24 -5.00
C GLY A 6 -4.25 17.65 -5.26
N ALA A 7 -4.48 18.80 -5.89
CA ALA A 7 -5.83 19.25 -6.24
C ALA A 7 -6.48 18.34 -7.28
N ILE A 8 -5.72 17.94 -8.31
CA ILE A 8 -6.19 17.00 -9.35
C ILE A 8 -6.51 15.64 -8.72
N ALA A 9 -5.63 15.12 -7.87
CA ALA A 9 -5.87 13.87 -7.15
C ALA A 9 -7.13 13.95 -6.27
N LEU A 10 -7.32 15.05 -5.54
CA LEU A 10 -8.50 15.24 -4.69
C LEU A 10 -9.80 15.28 -5.51
N ILE A 11 -9.80 15.99 -6.65
CA ILE A 11 -10.95 16.04 -7.56
C ILE A 11 -11.28 14.63 -8.09
N LEU A 12 -10.26 13.88 -8.54
CA LEU A 12 -10.46 12.52 -9.04
C LEU A 12 -10.99 11.57 -7.96
N ILE A 13 -10.45 11.65 -6.74
CA ILE A 13 -10.92 10.84 -5.61
C ILE A 13 -12.37 11.18 -5.25
N GLY A 14 -12.72 12.47 -5.18
CA GLY A 14 -14.09 12.91 -4.90
C GLY A 14 -15.09 12.51 -5.98
N ALA A 15 -14.73 12.65 -7.25
CA ALA A 15 -15.56 12.23 -8.38
C ALA A 15 -15.78 10.71 -8.39
N LEU A 16 -14.75 9.93 -8.09
CA LEU A 16 -14.84 8.47 -8.00
C LEU A 16 -15.75 8.04 -6.85
N ALA A 17 -15.59 8.66 -5.67
CA ALA A 17 -16.45 8.41 -4.51
C ALA A 17 -17.93 8.75 -4.81
N LEU A 18 -18.19 9.87 -5.50
CA LEU A 18 -19.54 10.27 -5.89
C LEU A 18 -20.16 9.29 -6.89
N ALA A 19 -19.41 8.87 -7.92
CA ALA A 19 -19.87 7.90 -8.92
C ALA A 19 -20.23 6.55 -8.29
N ILE A 20 -19.48 6.13 -7.26
CA ILE A 20 -19.77 4.91 -6.50
C ILE A 20 -20.99 5.09 -5.61
N ASN A 21 -21.14 6.25 -4.96
CA ASN A 21 -22.32 6.54 -4.13
C ASN A 21 -23.62 6.60 -4.95
N LEU A 22 -23.57 7.13 -6.18
CA LEU A 22 -24.69 7.09 -7.13
C LEU A 22 -24.92 5.69 -7.73
N GLY A 23 -24.05 4.72 -7.45
CA GLY A 23 -24.16 3.37 -8.00
C GLY A 23 -23.80 3.25 -9.49
N LEU A 24 -23.20 4.28 -10.10
CA LEU A 24 -22.66 4.18 -11.47
C LEU A 24 -21.47 3.23 -11.56
N LEU A 25 -20.73 3.10 -10.46
CA LEU A 25 -19.57 2.22 -10.33
C LEU A 25 -19.77 1.29 -9.13
N GLN A 26 -19.94 -0.01 -9.39
CA GLN A 26 -19.95 -1.05 -8.35
C GLN A 26 -18.51 -1.43 -7.99
N VAL A 27 -17.73 -0.45 -7.52
CA VAL A 27 -16.37 -0.69 -7.08
C VAL A 27 -16.38 -0.91 -5.58
N ASP A 28 -16.21 -2.16 -5.19
CA ASP A 28 -15.97 -2.51 -3.80
C ASP A 28 -14.55 -2.09 -3.41
N PHE A 29 -14.36 -0.83 -3.01
CA PHE A 29 -13.06 -0.36 -2.49
C PHE A 29 -12.54 -1.25 -1.37
N ALA A 30 -13.43 -1.73 -0.50
CA ALA A 30 -13.08 -2.70 0.54
C ALA A 30 -12.52 -4.00 -0.05
N ARG A 31 -13.08 -4.50 -1.15
CA ARG A 31 -12.61 -5.71 -1.83
C ARG A 31 -11.28 -5.48 -2.54
N LEU A 32 -11.10 -4.33 -3.21
CA LEU A 32 -9.80 -3.98 -3.79
C LEU A 32 -8.74 -3.91 -2.68
N LEU A 33 -8.98 -3.11 -1.64
CA LEU A 33 -8.02 -2.91 -0.56
C LEU A 33 -7.70 -4.23 0.16
N SER A 34 -8.73 -5.06 0.40
CA SER A 34 -8.57 -6.40 0.98
C SER A 34 -7.87 -7.39 0.04
N THR A 35 -7.97 -7.24 -1.29
CA THR A 35 -7.23 -8.06 -2.27
C THR A 35 -5.75 -7.71 -2.31
N TRP A 36 -5.39 -6.43 -2.13
CA TRP A 36 -4.00 -5.96 -2.18
C TRP A 36 -3.24 -6.11 -0.84
N TRP A 37 -3.94 -6.13 0.30
CA TRP A 37 -3.34 -6.33 1.63
C TRP A 37 -2.49 -7.60 1.76
N PRO A 38 -2.96 -8.79 1.30
CA PRO A 38 -2.17 -10.02 1.31
C PRO A 38 -0.85 -9.88 0.55
N LEU A 39 -0.85 -9.11 -0.53
CA LEU A 39 0.31 -8.91 -1.39
C LEU A 39 1.41 -8.12 -0.66
N LEU A 40 1.04 -7.09 0.10
CA LEU A 40 1.96 -6.35 0.98
C LEU A 40 2.56 -7.24 2.07
N LEU A 41 1.75 -8.10 2.70
CA LEU A 41 2.23 -9.04 3.72
C LEU A 41 3.22 -10.06 3.15
N ILE A 42 2.95 -10.57 1.95
CA ILE A 42 3.87 -11.45 1.23
C ILE A 42 5.19 -10.70 0.95
N LEU A 43 5.13 -9.47 0.43
CA LEU A 43 6.32 -8.66 0.16
C LEU A 43 7.12 -8.37 1.44
N LEU A 44 6.44 -8.11 2.55
CA LEU A 44 7.05 -7.91 3.86
C LEU A 44 7.76 -9.20 4.33
N GLY A 45 7.08 -10.34 4.26
CA GLY A 45 7.65 -11.65 4.61
C GLY A 45 8.85 -12.02 3.75
N ILE A 46 8.77 -11.76 2.43
CA ILE A 46 9.88 -11.91 1.49
C ILE A 46 11.02 -10.97 1.87
N GLY A 47 10.74 -9.69 2.16
CA GLY A 47 11.73 -8.71 2.59
C GLY A 47 12.45 -9.12 3.88
N MET A 48 11.73 -9.73 4.84
CA MET A 48 12.32 -10.26 6.07
C MET A 48 13.13 -11.54 5.83
N PHE A 49 12.74 -12.38 4.87
CA PHE A 49 13.49 -13.60 4.50
C PHE A 49 14.76 -13.28 3.70
N LEU A 50 14.69 -12.28 2.82
CA LEU A 50 15.83 -11.78 2.05
C LEU A 50 16.69 -10.80 2.84
N ALA A 51 16.19 -10.27 3.97
CA ALA A 51 17.02 -9.50 4.89
C ALA A 51 18.15 -10.42 5.36
N PRO A 52 19.41 -10.13 4.98
CA PRO A 52 20.54 -10.96 5.35
C PRO A 52 20.57 -11.05 6.87
N GLY A 53 20.58 -12.27 7.40
CA GLY A 53 20.70 -12.47 8.83
C GLY A 53 21.86 -11.64 9.35
N THR A 54 21.57 -10.60 10.13
CA THR A 54 22.55 -9.98 11.03
C THR A 54 22.78 -10.99 12.15
N GLY A 55 23.40 -12.10 11.78
CA GLY A 55 23.89 -13.16 12.63
C GLY A 55 25.38 -13.23 12.39
N ASP A 56 26.14 -12.28 12.93
CA ASP A 56 27.41 -12.57 13.62
C ASP A 56 28.00 -11.28 14.20
N ARG A 57 27.58 -10.87 15.41
CA ARG A 57 28.45 -10.17 16.39
C ARG A 57 28.10 -10.60 17.81
N GLY A 58 27.97 -11.92 17.97
CA GLY A 58 27.97 -12.58 19.27
C GLY A 58 29.30 -13.29 19.46
N ARG A 59 30.40 -12.53 19.59
CA ARG A 59 31.62 -13.05 20.21
C ARG A 59 32.05 -12.11 21.31
N GLY A 60 31.67 -12.48 22.53
CA GLY A 60 32.52 -12.19 23.67
C GLY A 60 33.90 -12.76 23.39
N GLN A 61 34.92 -11.92 23.48
CA GLN A 61 36.30 -12.36 23.65
C GLN A 61 36.99 -11.40 24.61
N ARG A 62 37.11 -11.90 25.85
CA ARG A 62 38.22 -11.77 26.80
C ARG A 62 38.55 -10.38 27.33
#